data_AF-A0A2U1KCT5-F1
#
_entry.id   AF-A0A2U1KCT5-F1
#
_cell.length_a   1.000
_cell.length_b   1.000
_cell.length_c   1.000
_cell.angle_alpha   90.00
_cell.angle_beta   90.00
_cell.angle_gamma   90.00
#
_symmetry.space_group_name_H-M   'P 1'
#
loop_
_entity.id
_entity.type
_entity.pdbx_description
1 polymer ?
#
loop_
_entity_poly.entity_id
_entity_poly.type
_entity_poly.pdbx_seq_one_letter_code
_entity_poly.pdbx_strand_id
1 'polypeptide(L)'
;MRLQRRLAQNREAARKSRLKKKAYVQQLELGRLKLAKLEHEIEKTRQQDAYMDLSNRVHGLLLGVVAFEKKYDLWVVEQRKIESQLVSILQSDVIDDELRVFVDGVVNHYDELFRMKADAAKVDAFNLLYGSWKSPVERLFQWLGGFRPSEILYILMPQFEPLTDAQIVNLSKLRHTCRQAEDALTQGIDKLHQTLAQSLAINMGGGGNYDTYMSATIEGLEALENFLNQVNST
;
A
#
# COMPACT_ATOMS: atom_id res chain seq x y z
N MET A 1 -27.23 68.90 -48.38
CA MET A 1 -28.07 67.93 -47.65
C MET A 1 -27.42 66.59 -47.31
N ARG A 2 -26.67 65.90 -48.20
CA ARG A 2 -26.13 64.55 -47.91
C ARG A 2 -25.08 64.50 -46.77
N LEU A 3 -24.22 65.51 -46.65
CA LEU A 3 -23.17 65.54 -45.62
C LEU A 3 -23.71 65.67 -44.19
N GLN A 4 -24.72 66.52 -43.97
CA GLN A 4 -25.35 66.70 -42.65
C GLN A 4 -26.06 65.41 -42.16
N ARG A 5 -26.68 64.65 -43.07
CA ARG A 5 -27.30 63.36 -42.74
C ARG A 5 -26.26 62.32 -42.29
N ARG A 6 -25.10 62.26 -42.95
CA ARG A 6 -24.00 61.34 -42.56
C ARG A 6 -23.41 61.71 -41.19
N LEU A 7 -23.27 63.00 -40.89
CA LEU A 7 -22.79 63.44 -39.57
C LEU A 7 -23.79 63.11 -38.46
N ALA A 8 -25.10 63.29 -38.69
CA ALA A 8 -26.12 62.90 -37.74
C ALA A 8 -26.14 61.38 -37.50
N GLN A 9 -26.06 60.58 -38.56
CA GLN A 9 -25.97 59.12 -38.47
C GLN A 9 -24.71 58.65 -37.76
N ASN A 10 -23.55 59.28 -38.00
CA ASN A 10 -22.31 58.96 -37.30
C ASN A 10 -22.39 59.29 -35.80
N ARG A 11 -22.98 60.45 -35.44
CA ARG A 11 -23.24 60.82 -34.04
C ARG A 11 -24.15 59.82 -33.34
N GLU A 12 -25.20 59.36 -34.02
CA GLU A 12 -26.12 58.38 -33.46
C GLU A 12 -25.48 56.98 -33.35
N ALA A 13 -24.72 56.55 -34.35
CA ALA A 13 -23.96 55.30 -34.33
C ALA A 13 -22.90 55.29 -33.22
N ALA A 14 -22.18 56.40 -33.03
CA ALA A 14 -21.21 56.55 -31.95
C ALA A 14 -21.87 56.48 -30.56
N ARG A 15 -23.05 57.09 -30.38
CA ARG A 15 -23.82 56.97 -29.12
C ARG A 15 -24.25 55.53 -28.85
N LYS A 16 -24.81 54.84 -29.85
CA LYS A 16 -25.22 53.42 -29.73
C LYS A 16 -24.03 52.52 -29.42
N SER A 17 -22.88 52.74 -30.05
CA SER A 17 -21.64 52.00 -29.77
C SER A 17 -21.17 52.21 -28.33
N ARG A 18 -21.12 53.47 -27.86
CA ARG A 18 -20.75 53.80 -26.47
C ARG A 18 -21.68 53.12 -25.46
N LEU A 19 -22.99 53.12 -25.69
CA LEU A 19 -23.96 52.46 -24.81
C LEU A 19 -23.76 50.94 -24.73
N LYS A 20 -23.56 50.29 -25.89
CA LYS A 20 -23.28 48.84 -25.93
C LYS A 20 -22.00 48.49 -25.19
N LYS A 21 -20.92 49.26 -25.41
CA LYS A 21 -19.65 49.05 -24.71
C LYS A 21 -19.79 49.26 -23.20
N LYS A 22 -20.56 50.27 -22.76
CA LYS A 22 -20.83 50.51 -21.34
C LYS A 22 -21.58 49.34 -20.70
N ALA A 23 -22.63 48.83 -21.35
CA ALA A 23 -23.38 47.67 -20.85
C ALA A 23 -22.50 46.40 -20.77
N TYR A 24 -21.65 46.17 -21.77
CA TYR A 24 -20.72 45.04 -21.77
C TYR A 24 -19.70 45.12 -20.63
N VAL A 25 -19.13 46.31 -20.37
CA VAL A 25 -18.20 46.52 -19.25
C VAL A 25 -18.88 46.25 -17.91
N GLN A 26 -20.13 46.70 -17.73
CA GLN A 26 -20.89 46.42 -16.50
C GLN A 26 -21.16 44.92 -16.31
N GLN A 27 -21.44 44.18 -17.39
CA GLN A 27 -21.58 42.72 -17.31
C GLN A 27 -20.27 42.03 -16.91
N LEU A 28 -19.13 42.50 -17.43
CA LEU A 28 -17.82 41.97 -17.03
C LEU A 28 -17.50 42.25 -15.56
N GLU A 29 -17.80 43.46 -15.07
CA GLU A 29 -17.61 43.82 -13.65
C GLU A 29 -18.46 42.94 -12.72
N LEU A 30 -19.71 42.68 -13.10
CA LEU A 30 -20.61 41.80 -12.35
C LEU A 30 -20.13 40.34 -12.40
N GLY A 31 -19.64 39.87 -13.55
CA GLY A 31 -19.04 38.55 -13.70
C GLY A 31 -17.80 38.37 -12.83
N ARG A 32 -16.92 39.38 -12.78
CA ARG A 32 -15.71 39.38 -11.95
C ARG A 32 -16.04 39.26 -10.46
N LEU A 33 -17.05 39.98 -9.97
CA LEU A 33 -17.48 39.90 -8.57
C LEU A 33 -18.06 38.52 -8.22
N LYS A 34 -18.83 37.92 -9.13
CA LYS A 34 -19.39 36.58 -8.92
C LYS A 34 -18.30 35.52 -8.85
N LEU A 35 -17.28 35.61 -9.71
CA LEU A 35 -16.12 34.70 -9.69
C LEU A 35 -15.36 34.82 -8.37
N ALA A 36 -15.03 36.04 -7.93
CA ALA A 36 -14.33 36.24 -6.65
C ALA A 36 -15.09 35.65 -5.45
N LYS A 37 -16.44 35.72 -5.48
CA LYS A 37 -17.27 35.08 -4.44
C LYS A 37 -17.20 33.56 -4.49
N LEU A 38 -17.32 32.96 -5.67
CA LEU A 38 -17.25 31.49 -5.83
C LEU A 38 -15.86 30.95 -5.49
N GLU A 39 -14.79 31.64 -5.85
CA GLU A 39 -13.41 31.28 -5.46
C GLU A 39 -13.27 31.27 -3.94
N HIS A 40 -13.82 32.26 -3.24
CA HIS A 40 -13.81 32.30 -1.78
C HIS A 40 -14.62 31.15 -1.14
N GLU A 41 -15.79 30.81 -1.69
CA GLU A 41 -16.61 29.69 -1.20
C GLU A 41 -15.93 28.33 -1.44
N ILE A 42 -15.26 28.15 -2.59
CA ILE A 42 -14.47 26.95 -2.88
C ILE A 42 -13.29 26.81 -1.91
N GLU A 43 -12.54 27.89 -1.68
CA GLU A 43 -11.40 27.88 -0.76
C GLU A 43 -11.84 27.55 0.68
N LYS A 44 -12.96 28.12 1.13
CA LYS A 44 -13.54 27.83 2.44
C LYS A 44 -13.96 26.36 2.56
N THR A 45 -14.62 25.81 1.53
CA THR A 45 -15.06 24.40 1.51
C THR A 45 -13.85 23.45 1.51
N ARG A 46 -12.81 23.78 0.73
CA ARG A 46 -11.55 23.01 0.69
C ARG A 46 -10.81 23.00 2.02
N GLN A 47 -10.73 24.14 2.71
CA GLN A 47 -10.09 24.20 4.02
C GLN A 47 -10.87 23.42 5.09
N GLN A 48 -12.20 23.40 5.00
CA GLN A 48 -13.06 22.68 5.94
C GLN A 48 -13.04 21.16 5.73
N ASP A 49 -13.01 20.67 4.48
CA ASP A 49 -12.92 19.24 4.17
C ASP A 49 -11.49 18.69 4.35
N ALA A 50 -10.45 19.46 3.99
CA ALA A 50 -9.06 19.00 4.07
C ALA A 50 -8.54 18.86 5.52
N TYR A 51 -9.00 19.71 6.45
CA TYR A 51 -8.53 19.68 7.84
C TYR A 51 -9.18 18.52 8.65
N MET A 52 -10.45 18.22 8.38
CA MET A 52 -11.19 17.16 9.09
C MET A 52 -10.85 15.74 8.59
N ASP A 53 -10.71 15.52 7.28
CA ASP A 53 -10.38 14.19 6.74
C ASP A 53 -8.91 13.82 6.97
N LEU A 54 -7.98 14.77 6.80
CA LEU A 54 -6.55 14.52 7.00
C LEU A 54 -6.19 14.32 8.47
N SER A 55 -6.79 15.09 9.39
CA SER A 55 -6.52 14.97 10.83
C SER A 55 -6.96 13.60 11.36
N ASN A 56 -8.17 13.15 11.04
CA ASN A 56 -8.68 11.83 11.46
C ASN A 56 -7.92 10.66 10.81
N ARG A 57 -7.59 10.77 9.52
CA ARG A 57 -6.84 9.73 8.80
C ARG A 57 -5.40 9.60 9.31
N VAL A 58 -4.72 10.73 9.55
CA VAL A 58 -3.36 10.74 10.13
C VAL A 58 -3.37 10.27 11.58
N HIS A 59 -4.37 10.66 12.39
CA HIS A 59 -4.49 10.15 13.77
C HIS A 59 -4.72 8.64 13.81
N GLY A 60 -5.64 8.12 12.97
CA GLY A 60 -5.92 6.69 12.86
C GLY A 60 -4.70 5.89 12.38
N LEU A 61 -3.96 6.42 11.41
CA LEU A 61 -2.73 5.82 10.88
C LEU A 61 -1.65 5.77 11.97
N LEU A 62 -1.38 6.89 12.64
CA LEU A 62 -0.38 6.97 13.71
C LEU A 62 -0.74 6.08 14.90
N LEU A 63 -2.02 6.01 15.28
CA LEU A 63 -2.51 5.11 16.34
C LEU A 63 -2.33 3.64 15.95
N GLY A 64 -2.64 3.27 14.70
CA GLY A 64 -2.45 1.90 14.19
C GLY A 64 -0.99 1.46 14.17
N VAL A 65 -0.10 2.34 13.72
CA VAL A 65 1.35 2.10 13.68
C VAL A 65 1.91 1.90 15.10
N VAL A 66 1.61 2.83 16.02
CA VAL A 66 2.08 2.73 17.41
C VAL A 66 1.50 1.50 18.12
N ALA A 67 0.27 1.11 17.82
CA ALA A 67 -0.34 -0.09 18.38
C ALA A 67 0.33 -1.38 17.90
N PHE A 68 0.67 -1.46 16.60
CA PHE A 68 1.41 -2.60 16.05
C PHE A 68 2.83 -2.66 16.64
N GLU A 69 3.56 -1.55 16.67
CA GLU A 69 4.93 -1.49 17.21
C GLU A 69 4.99 -2.00 18.65
N LYS A 70 4.08 -1.54 19.52
CA LYS A 70 4.00 -2.03 20.91
C LYS A 70 3.69 -3.51 21.01
N LYS A 71 2.80 -4.03 20.17
CA LYS A 71 2.47 -5.46 20.14
C LYS A 71 3.65 -6.29 19.66
N TYR A 72 4.38 -5.80 18.65
CA TYR A 72 5.58 -6.44 18.15
C TYR A 72 6.69 -6.47 19.21
N ASP A 73 6.91 -5.37 19.96
CA ASP A 73 7.87 -5.35 21.06
C ASP A 73 7.57 -6.41 22.13
N LEU A 74 6.29 -6.55 22.50
CA LEU A 74 5.84 -7.61 23.42
C LEU A 74 6.03 -9.01 22.82
N TRP A 75 5.74 -9.18 21.54
CA TRP A 75 5.95 -10.43 20.83
C TRP A 75 7.43 -10.85 20.84
N VAL A 76 8.35 -9.90 20.65
CA VAL A 76 9.81 -10.15 20.72
C VAL A 76 10.24 -10.52 22.15
N VAL A 77 9.62 -9.94 23.18
CA VAL A 77 9.89 -10.34 24.58
C VAL A 77 9.50 -11.79 24.82
N GLU A 78 8.30 -12.21 24.39
CA GLU A 78 7.88 -13.60 24.51
C GLU A 78 8.72 -14.54 23.63
N GLN A 79 9.13 -14.12 22.44
CA GLN A 79 10.05 -14.88 21.59
C GLN A 79 11.36 -15.22 22.32
N ARG A 80 11.99 -14.26 23.00
CA ARG A 80 13.22 -14.51 23.78
C ARG A 80 13.00 -15.49 24.95
N LYS A 81 11.81 -15.46 25.54
CA LYS A 81 11.42 -16.39 26.62
C LYS A 81 11.23 -17.80 26.08
N ILE A 82 10.56 -17.94 24.93
CA ILE A 82 10.44 -19.22 24.21
C ILE A 82 11.83 -19.76 23.87
N GLU A 83 12.73 -18.94 23.32
CA GLU A 83 14.11 -19.33 23.03
C GLU A 83 14.85 -19.83 24.29
N SER A 84 14.70 -19.12 25.41
CA SER A 84 15.30 -19.53 26.69
C SER A 84 14.73 -20.86 27.20
N GLN A 85 13.42 -21.09 27.03
CA GLN A 85 12.77 -22.35 27.38
C GLN A 85 13.24 -23.49 26.49
N LEU A 86 13.39 -23.27 25.18
CA LEU A 86 13.89 -24.27 24.24
C LEU A 86 15.31 -24.72 24.63
N VAL A 87 16.19 -23.77 24.95
CA VAL A 87 17.55 -24.09 25.43
C VAL A 87 17.49 -24.93 26.71
N SER A 88 16.61 -24.60 27.65
CA SER A 88 16.44 -25.37 28.88
C SER A 88 15.92 -26.79 28.61
N ILE A 89 14.93 -26.93 27.72
CA ILE A 89 14.33 -28.22 27.34
C ILE A 89 15.39 -29.12 26.71
N LEU A 90 16.19 -28.59 25.78
CA LEU A 90 17.27 -29.31 25.11
C LEU A 90 18.40 -29.74 26.07
N GLN A 91 18.54 -29.08 27.22
CA GLN A 91 19.52 -29.44 28.26
C GLN A 91 18.99 -30.50 29.24
N SER A 92 17.71 -30.81 29.20
CA SER A 92 17.07 -31.87 29.99
C SER A 92 16.76 -33.09 29.12
N ASP A 93 16.75 -34.29 29.71
CA ASP A 93 16.30 -35.53 29.03
C ASP A 93 14.78 -35.52 28.81
N VAL A 94 14.31 -34.64 27.92
CA VAL A 94 12.87 -34.43 27.65
C VAL A 94 12.34 -35.45 26.65
N ILE A 95 11.13 -35.92 26.93
CA ILE A 95 10.39 -36.90 26.12
C ILE A 95 9.83 -36.21 24.87
N ASP A 96 9.91 -36.86 23.71
CA ASP A 96 9.52 -36.35 22.37
C ASP A 96 8.12 -35.69 22.32
N ASP A 97 7.17 -36.18 23.13
CA ASP A 97 5.81 -35.63 23.23
C ASP A 97 5.76 -34.21 23.82
N GLU A 98 6.59 -33.91 24.82
CA GLU A 98 6.68 -32.56 25.40
C GLU A 98 7.34 -31.59 24.40
N LEU A 99 8.31 -32.09 23.64
CA LEU A 99 8.96 -31.31 22.58
C LEU A 99 7.97 -30.96 21.46
N ARG A 100 7.07 -31.89 21.07
CA ARG A 100 6.04 -31.61 20.07
C ARG A 100 5.09 -30.51 20.54
N VAL A 101 4.59 -30.60 21.77
CA VAL A 101 3.71 -29.56 22.34
C VAL A 101 4.41 -28.19 22.38
N PHE A 102 5.70 -28.19 22.70
CA PHE A 102 6.50 -26.98 22.69
C PHE A 102 6.61 -26.39 21.27
N VAL A 103 6.95 -27.22 20.27
CA VAL A 103 7.03 -26.81 18.86
C VAL A 103 5.70 -26.25 18.36
N ASP A 104 4.57 -26.89 18.68
CA ASP A 104 3.24 -26.38 18.34
C ASP A 104 2.98 -25.00 18.98
N GLY A 105 3.46 -24.78 20.20
CA GLY A 105 3.45 -23.48 20.86
C GLY A 105 4.27 -22.41 20.10
N VAL A 106 5.46 -22.76 19.60
CA VAL A 106 6.28 -21.87 18.77
C VAL A 106 5.58 -21.52 17.46
N VAL A 107 4.99 -22.51 16.79
CA VAL A 107 4.25 -22.30 15.53
C VAL A 107 3.10 -21.32 15.76
N ASN A 108 2.29 -21.55 16.79
CA ASN A 108 1.20 -20.64 17.16
C ASN A 108 1.69 -19.22 17.45
N HIS A 109 2.84 -19.07 18.12
CA HIS A 109 3.44 -17.75 18.39
C HIS A 109 3.78 -16.99 17.10
N TYR A 110 4.27 -17.68 16.07
CA TYR A 110 4.51 -17.08 14.75
C TYR A 110 3.21 -16.80 13.99
N ASP A 111 2.19 -17.65 14.11
CA ASP A 111 0.87 -17.39 13.53
C ASP A 111 0.28 -16.08 14.07
N GLU A 112 0.46 -15.81 15.37
CA GLU A 112 0.06 -14.52 15.95
C GLU A 112 0.81 -13.34 15.33
N LEU A 113 2.12 -13.47 15.07
CA LEU A 113 2.89 -12.44 14.39
C LEU A 113 2.31 -12.15 13.00
N PHE A 114 2.06 -13.19 12.20
CA PHE A 114 1.52 -13.02 10.85
C PHE A 114 0.11 -12.43 10.87
N ARG A 115 -0.74 -12.82 11.82
CA ARG A 115 -2.06 -12.20 12.03
C ARG A 115 -1.93 -10.71 12.36
N MET A 116 -1.05 -10.34 13.29
CA MET A 116 -0.81 -8.93 13.64
C MET A 116 -0.28 -8.13 12.45
N LYS A 117 0.62 -8.69 11.64
CA LYS A 117 1.11 -8.07 10.41
C LYS A 117 -0.02 -7.90 9.38
N ALA A 118 -0.85 -8.91 9.18
CA ALA A 118 -1.99 -8.83 8.26
C ALA A 118 -2.97 -7.72 8.67
N ASP A 119 -3.27 -7.59 9.97
CA ASP A 119 -4.13 -6.52 10.47
C ASP A 119 -3.48 -5.14 10.35
N ALA A 120 -2.17 -5.03 10.60
CA ALA A 120 -1.43 -3.79 10.37
C ALA A 120 -1.41 -3.41 8.88
N ALA A 121 -1.26 -4.37 7.97
CA ALA A 121 -1.26 -4.12 6.53
C ALA A 121 -2.58 -3.51 6.03
N LYS A 122 -3.72 -3.93 6.61
CA LYS A 122 -5.05 -3.39 6.29
C LYS A 122 -5.19 -1.91 6.65
N VAL A 123 -4.46 -1.46 7.68
CA VAL A 123 -4.44 -0.06 8.11
C VAL A 123 -3.37 0.73 7.34
N ASP A 124 -2.15 0.20 7.28
CA ASP A 124 -1.02 0.81 6.60
C ASP A 124 0.05 -0.22 6.18
N ALA A 125 -0.04 -0.66 4.92
CA ALA A 125 0.96 -1.54 4.33
C ALA A 125 2.35 -0.88 4.18
N PHE A 126 2.43 0.44 3.98
CA PHE A 126 3.71 1.13 3.82
C PHE A 126 4.49 1.16 5.13
N ASN A 127 3.84 1.52 6.24
CA ASN A 127 4.48 1.47 7.55
C ASN A 127 4.77 0.04 7.99
N LEU A 128 3.95 -0.95 7.61
CA LEU A 128 4.30 -2.34 7.84
C LEU A 128 5.59 -2.74 7.10
N LEU A 129 5.77 -2.32 5.84
CA LEU A 129 6.94 -2.68 5.03
C LEU A 129 8.20 -1.89 5.42
N TYR A 130 8.08 -0.59 5.62
CA TYR A 130 9.20 0.35 5.78
C TYR A 130 9.31 1.00 7.16
N GLY A 131 8.43 0.64 8.11
CA GLY A 131 8.38 1.25 9.43
C GLY A 131 9.58 0.94 10.33
N SER A 132 9.68 1.70 11.42
CA SER A 132 10.76 1.67 12.40
C SER A 132 10.88 0.35 13.19
N TRP A 133 9.81 -0.43 13.23
CA TRP A 133 9.73 -1.68 14.00
C TRP A 133 10.75 -2.75 13.59
N LYS A 134 11.23 -2.74 12.34
CA LYS A 134 12.25 -3.69 11.88
C LYS A 134 13.65 -3.23 12.26
N SER A 135 14.43 -4.17 12.77
CA SER A 135 15.87 -4.02 12.90
C SER A 135 16.54 -3.82 11.52
N PRO A 136 17.73 -3.20 11.46
CA PRO A 136 18.49 -3.08 10.20
C PRO A 136 18.78 -4.44 9.55
N VAL A 137 19.02 -5.48 10.35
CA VAL A 137 19.29 -6.84 9.86
C VAL A 137 18.05 -7.40 9.15
N GLU A 138 16.87 -7.31 9.77
CA GLU A 138 15.63 -7.81 9.15
C GLU A 138 15.32 -7.10 7.82
N ARG A 139 15.66 -5.81 7.70
CA ARG A 139 15.48 -5.06 6.44
C ARG A 139 16.38 -5.56 5.31
N LEU A 140 17.59 -6.02 5.62
CA LEU A 140 18.52 -6.55 4.62
C LEU A 140 18.01 -7.85 3.99
N PHE A 141 17.23 -8.64 4.74
CA PHE A 141 16.65 -9.90 4.28
C PHE A 141 15.17 -9.76 3.85
N GLN A 142 14.66 -8.53 3.77
CA GLN A 142 13.27 -8.27 3.42
C GLN A 142 13.01 -8.54 1.93
N TRP A 143 12.01 -9.37 1.66
CA TRP A 143 11.40 -9.57 0.35
C TRP A 143 9.99 -8.93 0.37
N LEU A 144 8.91 -9.67 0.10
CA LEU A 144 7.57 -9.10 -0.07
C LEU A 144 6.82 -8.80 1.24
N GLY A 145 7.23 -9.42 2.35
CA GLY A 145 6.57 -9.30 3.66
C GLY A 145 7.40 -9.83 4.84
N GLY A 146 8.60 -10.33 4.57
CA GLY A 146 9.51 -10.94 5.52
C GLY A 146 10.70 -11.52 4.76
N PHE A 147 11.29 -12.58 5.30
CA PHE A 147 12.38 -13.31 4.67
C PHE A 147 11.91 -14.22 3.53
N ARG A 148 12.85 -14.71 2.70
CA ARG A 148 12.62 -15.82 1.78
C ARG A 148 12.80 -17.15 2.52
N PRO A 149 11.75 -17.98 2.69
CA PRO A 149 11.86 -19.26 3.38
C PRO A 149 12.98 -20.18 2.85
N SER A 150 13.19 -20.20 1.53
CA SER A 150 14.22 -21.03 0.90
C SER A 150 15.65 -20.64 1.32
N GLU A 151 15.90 -19.34 1.54
CA GLU A 151 17.19 -18.82 1.99
C GLU A 151 17.43 -19.15 3.47
N ILE A 152 16.40 -19.08 4.32
CA ILE A 152 16.51 -19.52 5.72
C ILE A 152 16.85 -21.01 5.78
N LEU A 153 16.12 -21.84 5.03
CA LEU A 153 16.41 -23.27 4.96
C LEU A 153 17.83 -23.52 4.47
N TYR A 154 18.31 -22.78 3.46
CA TYR A 154 19.68 -22.89 2.98
C TYR A 154 20.72 -22.59 4.06
N ILE A 155 20.53 -21.53 4.86
CA ILE A 155 21.45 -21.13 5.92
C ILE A 155 21.44 -22.11 7.10
N LEU A 156 20.26 -22.61 7.48
CA LEU A 156 20.08 -23.43 8.68
C LEU A 156 20.36 -24.92 8.46
N MET A 157 20.17 -25.45 7.24
CA MET A 157 20.37 -26.87 6.94
C MET A 157 21.70 -27.45 7.45
N PRO A 158 22.86 -26.78 7.28
CA PRO A 158 24.14 -27.28 7.80
C PRO A 158 24.24 -27.33 9.33
N GLN A 159 23.34 -26.65 10.05
CA GLN A 159 23.37 -26.54 11.51
C GLN A 159 22.59 -27.66 12.22
N PHE A 160 21.84 -28.48 11.47
CA PHE A 160 20.95 -29.50 12.04
C PHE A 160 21.60 -30.88 12.22
N GLU A 161 22.92 -31.01 12.09
CA GLU A 161 23.58 -32.32 12.19
C GLU A 161 23.53 -32.94 13.60
N PRO A 162 23.28 -34.26 13.73
CA PRO A 162 23.10 -35.24 12.65
C PRO A 162 21.63 -35.36 12.19
N LEU A 163 21.39 -35.21 10.88
CA LEU A 163 20.12 -35.53 10.24
C LEU A 163 20.18 -36.91 9.58
N THR A 164 19.07 -37.64 9.59
CA THR A 164 18.91 -38.86 8.79
C THR A 164 18.83 -38.55 7.29
N ASP A 165 19.20 -39.50 6.43
CA ASP A 165 19.10 -39.34 4.97
C ASP A 165 17.67 -38.94 4.53
N ALA A 166 16.66 -39.52 5.17
CA ALA A 166 15.25 -39.20 4.90
C ALA A 166 14.93 -37.73 5.24
N GLN A 167 15.42 -37.23 6.37
CA GLN A 167 15.24 -35.82 6.76
C GLN A 167 15.98 -34.87 5.82
N ILE A 168 17.19 -35.21 5.37
CA ILE A 168 17.95 -34.42 4.40
C ILE A 168 17.19 -34.29 3.08
N VAL A 169 16.64 -35.40 2.57
CA VAL A 169 15.82 -35.40 1.35
C VAL A 169 14.56 -34.57 1.55
N ASN A 170 13.86 -34.71 2.68
CA ASN A 170 12.64 -33.94 2.97
C ASN A 170 12.91 -32.44 3.07
N LEU A 171 13.97 -32.02 3.76
CA LEU A 171 14.36 -30.60 3.86
C LEU A 171 14.78 -30.03 2.49
N SER A 172 15.50 -30.82 1.70
CA SER A 172 15.88 -30.43 0.33
C SER A 172 14.66 -30.24 -0.56
N LYS A 173 13.67 -31.13 -0.46
CA LYS A 173 12.39 -31.02 -1.15
C LYS A 173 11.61 -29.78 -0.69
N LEU A 174 11.50 -29.57 0.62
CA LEU A 174 10.83 -28.40 1.20
C LEU A 174 11.47 -27.11 0.68
N ARG A 175 12.80 -26.99 0.71
CA ARG A 175 13.52 -25.83 0.19
C ARG A 175 13.24 -25.60 -1.29
N HIS A 176 13.20 -26.66 -2.09
CA HIS A 176 12.88 -26.56 -3.51
C HIS A 176 11.45 -26.06 -3.74
N THR A 177 10.47 -26.61 -3.01
CA THR A 177 9.07 -26.17 -3.08
C THR A 177 8.92 -24.71 -2.65
N CYS A 178 9.56 -24.28 -1.56
CA CYS A 178 9.58 -22.88 -1.15
C CYS A 178 10.12 -21.97 -2.26
N ARG A 179 11.24 -22.34 -2.88
CA ARG A 179 11.85 -21.56 -3.97
C ARG A 179 10.94 -21.45 -5.19
N GLN A 180 10.27 -22.52 -5.58
CA GLN A 180 9.31 -22.49 -6.69
C GLN A 180 8.14 -21.53 -6.39
N ALA A 181 7.58 -21.59 -5.18
CA ALA A 181 6.52 -20.66 -4.76
C ALA A 181 7.01 -19.21 -4.71
N GLU A 182 8.24 -18.98 -4.23
CA GLU A 182 8.88 -17.66 -4.20
C GLU A 182 9.10 -17.07 -5.60
N ASP A 183 9.59 -17.88 -6.53
CA ASP A 183 9.83 -17.46 -7.92
C ASP A 183 8.50 -17.13 -8.62
N ALA A 184 7.47 -17.94 -8.42
CA ALA A 184 6.13 -17.69 -8.95
C ALA A 184 5.53 -16.39 -8.39
N LEU A 185 5.64 -16.16 -7.08
CA LEU A 185 5.13 -14.94 -6.45
C LEU A 185 5.91 -13.68 -6.90
N THR A 186 7.23 -13.79 -7.05
CA THR A 186 8.06 -12.70 -7.60
C THR A 186 7.59 -12.33 -9.01
N GLN A 187 7.40 -13.32 -9.88
CA GLN A 187 6.90 -13.10 -11.24
C GLN A 187 5.49 -12.48 -11.26
N GLY A 188 4.59 -12.92 -10.37
CA GLY A 188 3.26 -12.36 -10.25
C GLY A 188 3.28 -10.87 -9.88
N ILE A 189 4.17 -10.49 -8.96
CA ILE A 189 4.33 -9.09 -8.53
C ILE A 189 5.00 -8.23 -9.60
N ASP A 190 6.02 -8.76 -10.27
CA ASP A 190 6.66 -8.05 -11.39
C ASP A 190 5.65 -7.76 -12.51
N LYS A 191 4.77 -8.73 -12.81
CA LYS A 191 3.67 -8.55 -13.76
C LYS A 191 2.68 -7.49 -13.29
N LEU A 192 2.28 -7.51 -12.02
CA LEU A 192 1.41 -6.48 -11.44
C LEU A 192 2.02 -5.09 -11.57
N HIS A 193 3.29 -4.93 -11.18
CA HIS A 193 4.01 -3.66 -11.31
C HIS A 193 4.07 -3.19 -12.77
N GLN A 194 4.32 -4.10 -13.72
CA GLN A 194 4.33 -3.78 -15.14
C GLN A 194 2.95 -3.30 -15.62
N THR A 195 1.87 -4.00 -15.25
CA THR A 195 0.49 -3.61 -15.59
C THR A 195 0.15 -2.23 -15.02
N LEU A 196 0.51 -1.97 -13.76
CA LEU A 196 0.30 -0.66 -13.11
C LEU A 196 1.09 0.45 -13.82
N ALA A 197 2.36 0.21 -14.15
CA ALA A 197 3.21 1.19 -14.84
C ALA A 197 2.68 1.52 -16.24
N GLN A 198 2.27 0.51 -17.01
CA GLN A 198 1.63 0.69 -18.33
C GLN A 198 0.33 1.48 -18.21
N SER A 199 -0.48 1.17 -17.20
CA SER A 199 -1.75 1.84 -16.91
C SER A 199 -1.56 3.34 -16.61
N LEU A 200 -0.55 3.69 -15.81
CA LEU A 200 -0.18 5.08 -15.51
C LEU A 200 0.35 5.81 -16.76
N ALA A 201 1.13 5.14 -17.61
CA ALA A 201 1.66 5.73 -18.84
C ALA A 201 0.55 6.06 -19.85
N ILE A 202 -0.49 5.22 -19.96
CA ILE A 202 -1.66 5.46 -20.81
C ILE A 202 -2.44 6.70 -20.33
N ASN A 203 -2.59 6.89 -19.02
CA ASN A 203 -3.28 8.04 -18.43
C ASN A 203 -2.56 9.37 -18.75
N MET A 204 -1.22 9.38 -18.72
CA MET A 204 -0.40 10.56 -19.01
C MET A 204 -0.32 10.91 -20.51
N GLY A 205 -0.61 9.95 -21.40
CA GLY A 205 -0.41 10.06 -22.85
C GLY A 205 -1.60 10.61 -23.66
N GLY A 206 -2.81 10.64 -23.11
CA GLY A 206 -3.95 11.29 -23.78
C GLY A 206 -5.31 10.69 -23.43
N GLY A 207 -6.15 11.50 -22.75
CA GLY A 207 -7.61 11.36 -22.72
C GLY A 207 -8.16 9.98 -22.32
N GLY A 208 -7.48 9.27 -21.42
CA GLY A 208 -7.79 7.87 -21.08
C GLY A 208 -9.18 7.68 -20.45
N ASN A 209 -9.93 6.70 -20.96
CA ASN A 209 -11.19 6.24 -20.42
C ASN A 209 -10.94 5.52 -19.08
N TYR A 210 -11.35 6.14 -17.97
CA TYR A 210 -11.10 5.68 -16.60
C TYR A 210 -11.58 4.24 -16.34
N ASP A 211 -12.63 3.81 -17.06
CA ASP A 211 -13.18 2.45 -16.98
C ASP A 211 -12.19 1.37 -17.47
N THR A 212 -11.43 1.65 -18.53
CA THR A 212 -10.43 0.71 -19.07
C THR A 212 -9.23 0.57 -18.13
N TYR A 213 -8.84 1.67 -17.47
CA TYR A 213 -7.82 1.71 -16.42
C TYR A 213 -8.18 0.84 -15.22
N MET A 214 -9.41 1.02 -14.72
CA MET A 214 -9.87 0.34 -13.51
C MET A 214 -10.05 -1.16 -13.77
N SER A 215 -10.57 -1.53 -14.95
CA SER A 215 -10.73 -2.94 -15.35
C SER A 215 -9.40 -3.70 -15.39
N ALA A 216 -8.36 -3.16 -16.02
CA ALA A 216 -7.07 -3.86 -16.15
C ALA A 216 -6.33 -3.99 -14.80
N THR A 217 -6.52 -3.02 -13.91
CA THR A 217 -5.92 -3.02 -12.58
C THR A 217 -6.62 -4.03 -11.67
N ILE A 218 -7.95 -4.11 -11.75
CA ILE A 218 -8.75 -5.11 -11.02
C ILE A 218 -8.40 -6.53 -11.50
N GLU A 219 -8.30 -6.76 -12.81
CA GLU A 219 -7.96 -8.08 -13.36
C GLU A 219 -6.57 -8.57 -12.87
N GLY A 220 -5.58 -7.66 -12.79
CA GLY A 220 -4.27 -7.98 -12.24
C GLY A 220 -4.29 -8.33 -10.75
N LEU A 221 -5.10 -7.62 -9.96
CA LEU A 221 -5.29 -7.89 -8.53
C LEU A 221 -6.03 -9.21 -8.30
N GLU A 222 -7.09 -9.49 -9.06
CA GLU A 222 -7.84 -10.74 -9.00
C GLU A 222 -6.97 -11.94 -9.38
N ALA A 223 -6.11 -11.82 -10.39
CA ALA A 223 -5.16 -12.87 -10.75
C ALA A 223 -4.17 -13.18 -9.62
N LEU A 224 -3.69 -12.15 -8.91
CA LEU A 224 -2.81 -12.30 -7.75
C LEU A 224 -3.54 -12.93 -6.55
N GLU A 225 -4.76 -12.49 -6.26
CA GLU A 225 -5.59 -13.01 -5.16
C GLU A 225 -5.93 -14.48 -5.40
N ASN A 226 -6.35 -14.84 -6.61
CA ASN A 226 -6.63 -16.23 -6.97
C ASN A 226 -5.41 -17.13 -6.84
N PHE A 227 -4.22 -16.64 -7.21
CA PHE A 227 -2.97 -17.37 -7.00
C PHE A 227 -2.69 -17.60 -5.51
N LEU A 228 -2.81 -16.56 -4.67
CA LEU A 228 -2.59 -16.68 -3.23
C LEU A 228 -3.56 -17.68 -2.57
N ASN A 229 -4.82 -17.69 -3.01
CA ASN A 229 -5.82 -18.63 -2.51
C ASN A 229 -5.53 -20.08 -2.92
N GLN A 230 -4.94 -20.31 -4.10
CA GLN A 230 -4.51 -21.64 -4.53
C GLN A 230 -3.34 -22.18 -3.69
N VAL A 231 -2.39 -21.31 -3.32
CA VAL A 231 -1.23 -21.69 -2.49
C VAL A 231 -1.62 -21.98 -1.03
N ASN A 232 -2.65 -21.31 -0.51
CA ASN A 232 -3.17 -21.56 0.85
C ASN A 232 -4.05 -22.82 0.95
N SER A 233 -4.45 -23.41 -0.18
CA SER A 233 -5.35 -24.57 -0.23
C SER A 233 -4.61 -25.91 -0.35
N THR A 234 -3.27 -25.89 -0.35
CA THR A 234 -2.38 -27.06 -0.44
C THR A 234 -1.52 -27.18 0.80
#